data_AF-A0A2E7I7I4-F1
#
_entry.id   AF-A0A2E7I7I4-F1
#
_cell.length_a   1.000
_cell.length_b   1.000
_cell.length_c   1.000
_cell.angle_alpha   90.00
_cell.angle_beta   90.00
_cell.angle_gamma   90.00
#
_symmetry.space_group_name_H-M   'P 1'
#
loop_
_entity.id
_entity.type
_entity.pdbx_description
1 polymer ?
#
loop_
_entity_poly.entity_id
_entity_poly.type
_entity_poly.pdbx_seq_one_letter_code
_entity_poly.pdbx_strand_id
1 'polypeptide(L)' 'MARIAGINIPTSKKVFTGLTYIKGIGPKIAFDICKKANIPSERRVNELTD' A
#
# COMPACT_ATOMS: atom_id res chain seq x y z
N MET A 1 0.05 -1.88 12.93
CA MET A 1 -1.05 -2.43 12.10
C MET A 1 -1.63 -1.24 11.34
N ALA A 2 -1.48 -1.19 10.01
CA ALA A 2 -1.92 -0.04 9.24
C ALA A 2 -3.23 -0.36 8.54
N ARG A 3 -4.20 0.53 8.67
CA ARG A 3 -5.53 0.39 8.07
C ARG A 3 -5.60 1.31 6.87
N ILE A 4 -5.55 0.75 5.66
CA ILE A 4 -5.69 1.52 4.42
C ILE A 4 -7.04 1.16 3.79
N ALA A 5 -7.88 2.16 3.54
CA ALA A 5 -9.19 2.00 2.89
C ALA A 5 -10.12 0.93 3.53
N GLY A 6 -10.01 0.73 4.84
CA GLY A 6 -10.81 -0.28 5.57
C GLY A 6 -10.24 -1.70 5.54
N ILE A 7 -9.10 -1.93 4.88
CA ILE A 7 -8.43 -3.23 4.79
C ILE A 7 -7.20 -3.24 5.70
N ASN A 8 -7.02 -4.36 6.38
CA ASN A 8 -5.99 -4.51 7.40
C ASN A 8 -4.71 -5.05 6.76
N ILE A 9 -3.68 -4.20 6.64
CA ILE A 9 -2.44 -4.55 5.95
C ILE A 9 -1.33 -4.75 6.99
N PRO A 10 -0.60 -5.88 6.93
CA PRO A 10 0.54 -6.11 7.82
C PRO A 10 1.64 -5.07 7.55
N THR A 11 2.05 -4.35 8.60
CA THR A 11 3.03 -3.24 8.50
C THR A 11 4.42 -3.68 8.07
N SER A 12 4.73 -4.97 8.17
CA SER A 12 6.03 -5.54 7.80
C SER A 12 6.24 -5.66 6.28
N LYS A 13 5.18 -5.49 5.47
CA LYS A 13 5.24 -5.62 3.99
C LYS A 13 5.39 -4.26 3.30
N LYS A 14 5.85 -4.30 2.04
CA LYS A 14 5.91 -3.14 1.14
C LYS A 14 4.50 -2.63 0.84
N VAL A 15 4.34 -1.32 0.67
CA VAL A 15 3.06 -0.67 0.35
C VAL A 15 2.46 -1.24 -0.93
N PHE A 16 3.29 -1.47 -1.94
CA PHE A 16 2.87 -2.08 -3.19
C PHE A 16 2.20 -3.45 -2.99
N THR A 17 2.84 -4.33 -2.21
CA THR A 17 2.27 -5.63 -1.86
C THR A 17 0.99 -5.46 -1.05
N GLY A 18 0.95 -4.53 -0.09
CA GLY A 18 -0.26 -4.26 0.70
C GLY A 18 -1.46 -3.83 -0.15
N LEU A 19 -1.24 -3.00 -1.16
CA LEU A 19 -2.28 -2.56 -2.10
C LEU A 19 -2.82 -3.72 -2.95
N THR A 20 -1.96 -4.68 -3.34
CA THR A 20 -2.40 -5.86 -4.10
C THR A 20 -3.26 -6.85 -3.31
N TYR A 21 -3.36 -6.71 -1.98
CA TYR A 21 -4.28 -7.51 -1.15
C TYR A 21 -5.73 -7.02 -1.28
N ILE A 22 -5.93 -5.81 -1.81
CA ILE A 22 -7.25 -5.25 -2.07
C ILE A 22 -7.79 -5.93 -3.32
N LYS A 23 -8.88 -6.69 -3.18
CA LYS A 23 -9.51 -7.40 -4.29
C LYS A 23 -9.92 -6.40 -5.37
N GLY A 24 -9.34 -6.52 -6.56
CA GLY A 24 -9.55 -5.59 -7.68
C GLY A 24 -8.41 -4.60 -7.92
N ILE A 25 -7.41 -4.52 -7.03
CA ILE A 25 -6.21 -3.71 -7.25
C ILE A 25 -5.09 -4.60 -7.81
N GLY A 26 -4.91 -4.53 -9.12
CA GLY A 26 -3.77 -5.13 -9.80
C GLY A 26 -2.49 -4.30 -9.64
N PRO A 27 -1.33 -4.81 -10.10
CA PRO A 27 -0.03 -4.14 -9.96
C PRO A 27 0.00 -2.75 -10.62
N LYS A 28 -0.73 -2.56 -11.72
CA LYS A 28 -0.82 -1.28 -12.44
C LYS A 28 -1.55 -0.22 -11.63
N ILE A 29 -2.65 -0.62 -10.97
CA ILE A 29 -3.45 0.26 -10.11
C ILE A 29 -2.70 0.55 -8.80
N ALA A 30 -2.04 -0.45 -8.22
CA ALA A 30 -1.19 -0.27 -7.04
C ALA A 30 -0.06 0.74 -7.31
N PHE A 31 0.55 0.69 -8.50
CA PHE A 31 1.58 1.64 -8.91
C PHE A 31 1.02 3.06 -9.11
N ASP A 32 -0.15 3.19 -9.76
CA ASP A 32 -0.82 4.49 -9.95
C ASP A 32 -1.22 5.13 -8.60
N ILE A 33 -1.72 4.33 -7.67
CA ILE A 33 -2.07 4.76 -6.30
C ILE A 33 -0.81 5.19 -5.55
N CYS A 34 0.27 4.41 -5.58
CA CYS A 34 1.56 4.82 -5.00
C CYS A 34 2.03 6.16 -5.58
N LYS A 35 1.96 6.31 -6.91
CA LYS A 35 2.39 7.53 -7.59
C LYS A 35 1.52 8.73 -7.23
N LYS A 36 0.19 8.56 -7.18
CA LYS A 36 -0.76 9.60 -6.75
C LYS A 36 -0.61 9.97 -5.28
N ALA A 37 -0.40 8.98 -4.42
CA ALA A 37 -0.16 9.18 -3.00
C ALA A 37 1.25 9.72 -2.70
N ASN A 38 2.12 9.84 -3.72
CA ASN A 38 3.54 10.19 -3.58
C ASN A 38 4.31 9.25 -2.64
N ILE A 39 3.88 7.99 -2.55
CA ILE A 39 4.48 6.96 -1.71
C ILE A 39 5.34 6.06 -2.59
N PRO A 40 6.64 5.88 -2.28
CA PRO A 40 7.47 4.93 -2.99
C PRO A 40 6.95 3.50 -2.75
N SER A 41 6.79 2.73 -3.83
CA SER A 41 6.32 1.33 -3.80
C SER A 41 7.21 0.38 -2.99
N GLU A 42 8.45 0.80 -2.76
CA GLU A 42 9.45 0.09 -1.96
C GLU A 42 9.37 0.39 -0.47
N ARG A 43 8.73 1.50 -0.09
CA ARG A 43 8.55 1.85 1.32
C ARG A 43 7.69 0.81 2.02
N ARG A 44 8.02 0.58 3.28
CA ARG A 44 7.23 -0.29 4.14
C ARG A 44 6.03 0.49 4.66
N VAL A 45 4.95 -0.24 4.86
CA VAL A 45 3.71 0.29 5.44
C VAL A 45 3.96 0.83 6.87
N ASN A 46 5.02 0.37 7.54
CA ASN A 46 5.45 0.86 8.84
C ASN A 46 6.15 2.24 8.85
N GLU A 47 6.53 2.77 7.69
CA GLU A 47 7.16 4.10 7.54
C GLU A 47 6.18 5.17 7.04
N LEU A 48 4.91 4.80 6.91
CA LEU A 48 3.80 5.73 6.72
C LEU A 48 3.24 6.06 8.09
N THR A 49 3.88 7.00 8.76
CA THR A 49 3.43 7.53 10.05
C THR A 49 3.03 8.99 9.85
N ASP A 50 1.77 9.20 9.48
CA ASP A 50 0.81 10.28 9.81
C ASP A 50 -0.38 10.16 8.83
#